data_AF-A0A923UXE2-F1
#
_entry.id   AF-A0A923UXE2-F1
#
_cell.length_a   1.000
_cell.length_b   1.000
_cell.length_c   1.000
_cell.angle_alpha   90.00
_cell.angle_beta   90.00
_cell.angle_gamma   90.00
#
_symmetry.space_group_name_H-M   'P 1'
#
loop_
_entity.id
_entity.type
_entity.pdbx_description
1 polymer ?
#
loop_
_entity_poly.entity_id
_entity_poly.type
_entity_poly.pdbx_seq_one_letter_code
_entity_poly.pdbx_strand_id
1 'polypeptide(L)'
;QFSILSWALMKMGLIDHYIDFLGDPWLARGSTIFANVWRGIPFIAISLLAGLQTISPSLYEAAAIDGATDWQQFRFITLPLLTPIIAVVMTFSVLFTFTDFQLIYVLTRGGPLNATHLMATLSFQRAIPGGALGEGAAIATLMVPFLLAAIMFSYFGLQRRGWQQGGDK
;
A
#
# COMPACT_ATOMS: atom_id res chain seq x y z
N GLN A 1 25.67 -6.37 -8.51
CA GLN A 1 25.65 -5.14 -7.69
C GLN A 1 26.14 -5.47 -6.28
N PHE A 2 26.76 -4.55 -5.54
CA PHE A 2 27.17 -4.78 -4.15
C PHE A 2 26.02 -4.44 -3.19
N SER A 3 25.51 -5.44 -2.46
CA SER A 3 24.49 -5.24 -1.42
C SER A 3 25.12 -5.40 -0.04
N ILE A 4 24.95 -4.39 0.83
CA ILE A 4 25.42 -4.41 2.22
C ILE A 4 24.75 -5.54 3.01
N LEU A 5 23.49 -5.85 2.69
CA LEU A 5 22.76 -6.97 3.29
C LEU A 5 23.38 -8.32 2.92
N SER A 6 23.65 -8.54 1.62
CA SER A 6 24.32 -9.77 1.16
C SER A 6 25.73 -9.90 1.75
N TRP A 7 26.46 -8.78 1.87
CA TRP A 7 27.77 -8.77 2.54
C TRP A 7 27.69 -9.17 4.01
N ALA A 8 26.74 -8.61 4.76
CA ALA A 8 26.54 -8.94 6.17
C ALA A 8 26.14 -10.42 6.37
N LEU A 9 25.21 -10.93 5.53
CA LEU A 9 24.76 -12.32 5.57
C LEU A 9 25.88 -13.32 5.22
N MET A 10 26.74 -12.99 4.25
CA MET A 10 27.93 -13.82 3.97
C MET A 10 28.89 -13.83 5.15
N LYS A 11 29.13 -12.67 5.79
CA LYS A 11 30.02 -12.60 6.95
C LYS A 11 29.47 -13.37 8.15
N MET A 12 28.14 -13.51 8.26
CA MET A 12 27.47 -14.34 9.27
C MET A 12 27.42 -15.83 8.90
N GLY A 13 27.91 -16.23 7.70
CA GLY A 13 27.90 -17.61 7.23
C GLY A 13 26.51 -18.14 6.88
N LEU A 14 25.52 -17.26 6.66
CA LEU A 14 24.14 -17.64 6.35
C LEU A 14 23.90 -17.88 4.86
N ILE A 15 24.74 -17.31 3.99
CA ILE A 15 24.65 -17.46 2.54
C ILE A 15 26.06 -17.61 1.94
N ASP A 16 26.17 -18.41 0.88
CA ASP A 16 27.45 -18.70 0.20
C ASP A 16 27.73 -17.79 -1.01
N HIS A 17 26.71 -17.05 -1.48
CA HIS A 17 26.80 -16.19 -2.65
C HIS A 17 26.06 -14.87 -2.43
N TYR A 18 26.49 -13.82 -3.13
CA TYR A 18 25.80 -12.54 -3.12
C TYR A 18 24.44 -12.66 -3.79
N ILE A 19 23.38 -12.31 -3.06
CA ILE A 19 22.03 -12.18 -3.61
C ILE A 19 21.94 -10.86 -4.38
N ASP A 20 21.56 -10.96 -5.66
CA ASP A 20 21.28 -9.80 -6.49
C ASP A 20 19.80 -9.40 -6.38
N PHE A 21 19.49 -8.59 -5.36
CA PHE A 21 18.13 -8.17 -5.04
C PHE A 21 17.42 -7.39 -6.14
N LEU A 22 18.16 -6.71 -7.02
CA LEU A 22 17.58 -5.88 -8.09
C LEU A 22 17.91 -6.41 -9.49
N GLY A 23 18.85 -7.35 -9.62
CA GLY A 23 19.23 -7.98 -10.88
C GLY A 23 18.34 -9.14 -11.30
N ASP A 24 17.69 -9.84 -10.35
CA ASP A 24 16.69 -10.87 -10.65
C ASP A 24 15.26 -10.28 -10.73
N PRO A 25 14.44 -10.61 -11.74
CA PRO A 25 13.09 -10.06 -11.89
C PRO A 25 12.15 -10.29 -10.69
N TRP A 26 12.24 -11.44 -10.03
CA TRP A 26 11.37 -11.77 -8.91
C TRP A 26 11.83 -11.06 -7.64
N LEU A 27 13.14 -11.08 -7.37
CA LEU A 27 13.72 -10.37 -6.24
C LEU A 27 13.55 -8.86 -6.37
N ALA A 28 13.65 -8.30 -7.58
CA ALA A 28 13.46 -6.88 -7.83
C ALA A 28 12.02 -6.45 -7.50
N ARG A 29 11.01 -7.25 -7.88
CA ARG A 29 9.61 -7.03 -7.49
C ARG A 29 9.41 -7.14 -5.98
N GLY A 30 9.97 -8.17 -5.35
CA GLY A 30 9.90 -8.33 -3.89
C GLY A 30 10.53 -7.15 -3.14
N SER A 31 11.68 -6.69 -3.62
CA SER A 31 12.42 -5.56 -3.05
C SER A 31 11.67 -4.24 -3.19
N THR A 32 11.06 -3.98 -4.36
CA THR A 32 10.27 -2.76 -4.56
C THR A 32 8.96 -2.79 -3.77
N ILE A 33 8.31 -3.95 -3.65
CA ILE A 33 7.13 -4.13 -2.77
C ILE A 33 7.51 -3.86 -1.32
N PHE A 34 8.60 -4.47 -0.83
CA PHE A 34 9.07 -4.27 0.54
C PHE A 34 9.37 -2.79 0.82
N ALA A 35 10.10 -2.12 -0.07
CA ALA A 35 10.40 -0.70 0.06
C ALA A 35 9.14 0.17 0.04
N ASN A 36 8.15 -0.16 -0.80
CA ASN A 36 6.86 0.54 -0.86
C ASN A 36 6.08 0.39 0.45
N VAL A 37 5.95 -0.85 0.95
CA VAL A 37 5.26 -1.16 2.22
C VAL A 37 5.94 -0.43 3.36
N TRP A 38 7.28 -0.52 3.47
CA TRP A 38 8.05 0.18 4.49
C TRP A 38 7.78 1.69 4.50
N ARG A 39 7.79 2.32 3.33
CA ARG A 39 7.49 3.75 3.18
C ARG A 39 6.04 4.07 3.56
N GLY A 40 5.10 3.16 3.35
CA GLY A 40 3.67 3.35 3.65
C GLY A 40 3.30 3.16 5.13
N ILE A 41 4.09 2.42 5.90
CA ILE A 41 3.79 2.11 7.32
C ILE A 41 3.45 3.35 8.15
N PRO A 42 4.22 4.47 8.12
CA PRO A 42 3.93 5.63 8.97
C PRO A 42 2.56 6.24 8.69
N PHE A 43 2.16 6.35 7.42
CA PHE A 43 0.87 6.88 7.01
C PHE A 43 -0.28 6.02 7.53
N ILE A 44 -0.17 4.70 7.38
CA ILE A 44 -1.18 3.75 7.85
C ILE A 44 -1.26 3.79 9.38
N ALA A 45 -0.13 3.75 10.07
CA ALA A 45 -0.07 3.72 11.53
C ALA A 45 -0.71 4.97 12.17
N ILE A 46 -0.36 6.17 11.68
CA ILE A 46 -0.92 7.43 12.17
C ILE A 46 -2.44 7.48 11.91
N SER A 47 -2.86 7.05 10.72
CA SER A 47 -4.28 7.08 10.35
C SER A 47 -5.12 6.12 11.19
N LEU A 48 -4.62 4.91 11.44
CA LEU A 48 -5.28 3.93 12.32
C LEU A 48 -5.28 4.40 13.78
N LEU A 49 -4.20 5.01 14.26
CA LEU A 49 -4.13 5.57 15.60
C LEU A 49 -5.15 6.70 15.79
N ALA A 50 -5.24 7.62 14.84
CA ALA A 50 -6.25 8.67 14.86
C ALA A 50 -7.67 8.08 14.90
N GLY A 51 -7.90 6.99 14.17
CA GLY A 51 -9.16 6.25 14.23
C GLY A 51 -9.45 5.60 15.57
N LEU A 52 -8.45 4.95 16.18
CA LEU A 52 -8.59 4.31 17.47
C LEU A 52 -8.97 5.32 18.56
N GLN A 53 -8.44 6.54 18.49
CA GLN A 53 -8.75 7.62 19.43
C GLN A 53 -10.21 8.09 19.35
N THR A 54 -10.94 7.78 18.28
CA THR A 54 -12.38 8.12 18.17
C THR A 54 -13.29 7.10 18.84
N ILE A 55 -12.78 5.91 19.19
CA ILE A 55 -13.57 4.84 19.80
C ILE A 55 -13.68 5.10 21.31
N SER A 56 -14.91 5.17 21.83
CA SER A 56 -15.15 5.39 23.26
C SER A 56 -14.59 4.25 24.12
N PRO A 57 -13.82 4.54 25.20
CA PRO A 57 -13.36 3.54 26.16
C PRO A 57 -14.50 2.74 26.81
N SER A 58 -15.68 3.35 26.97
CA SER A 58 -16.86 2.72 27.59
C SER A 58 -17.33 1.45 26.87
N LEU A 59 -17.09 1.32 25.56
CA LEU A 59 -17.42 0.11 24.81
C LEU A 59 -16.55 -1.08 25.25
N TYR A 60 -15.28 -0.82 25.56
CA TYR A 60 -14.35 -1.85 26.04
C TYR A 60 -14.64 -2.23 27.49
N GLU A 61 -14.97 -1.24 28.34
CA GLU A 61 -15.38 -1.49 29.73
C GLU A 61 -16.66 -2.34 29.80
N ALA A 62 -17.67 -2.02 29.00
CA ALA A 62 -18.90 -2.81 28.91
C ALA A 62 -18.62 -4.25 28.45
N ALA A 63 -17.80 -4.41 27.41
CA ALA A 63 -17.43 -5.73 26.92
C ALA A 63 -16.62 -6.55 27.93
N ALA A 64 -15.77 -5.90 28.74
CA ALA A 64 -15.04 -6.56 29.82
C ALA A 64 -15.97 -7.04 30.94
N ILE A 65 -17.03 -6.28 31.27
CA ILE A 65 -18.07 -6.70 32.22
C ILE A 65 -18.83 -7.92 31.68
N ASP A 66 -19.10 -7.95 30.38
CA ASP A 66 -19.73 -9.09 29.69
C ASP A 66 -18.79 -10.31 29.52
N GLY A 67 -17.55 -10.24 30.01
CA GLY A 67 -16.57 -11.33 29.94
C GLY A 67 -15.91 -11.52 28.57
N ALA A 68 -15.93 -10.49 27.71
CA ALA A 68 -15.30 -10.56 26.39
C ALA A 68 -13.76 -10.53 26.49
N THR A 69 -13.12 -11.47 25.82
CA THR A 69 -11.65 -11.55 25.65
C THR A 69 -11.11 -10.44 24.71
N ASP A 70 -9.83 -10.11 24.80
CA ASP A 70 -9.18 -9.09 23.97
C ASP A 70 -9.38 -9.32 22.46
N TRP A 71 -9.34 -10.57 22.01
CA TRP A 71 -9.58 -10.92 20.61
C TRP A 71 -11.04 -10.66 20.19
N GLN A 72 -12.01 -10.92 21.07
CA GLN A 72 -13.41 -10.60 20.82
C GLN A 72 -13.61 -9.09 20.77
N GLN A 73 -13.00 -8.33 21.69
CA GLN A 73 -13.04 -6.87 21.67
C GLN A 73 -12.46 -6.32 20.37
N PHE A 74 -11.31 -6.83 19.91
CA PHE A 74 -10.74 -6.44 18.63
C PHE A 74 -11.67 -6.75 17.44
N ARG A 75 -12.18 -7.98 17.37
CA ARG A 75 -12.98 -8.45 16.21
C ARG A 75 -14.37 -7.82 16.12
N PHE A 76 -14.99 -7.51 17.26
CA PHE A 76 -16.37 -7.04 17.35
C PHE A 76 -16.51 -5.54 17.66
N ILE A 77 -15.51 -4.90 18.25
CA ILE A 77 -15.53 -3.46 18.57
C ILE A 77 -14.53 -2.73 17.70
N THR A 78 -13.23 -3.02 17.85
CA THR A 78 -12.17 -2.25 17.21
C THR A 78 -12.22 -2.33 15.69
N LEU A 79 -12.21 -3.53 15.12
CA LEU A 79 -12.14 -3.74 13.67
C LEU A 79 -13.39 -3.18 12.94
N PRO A 80 -14.63 -3.42 13.40
CA PRO A 80 -15.82 -2.84 12.76
C PRO A 80 -15.83 -1.31 12.82
N LEU A 81 -15.48 -0.71 13.98
CA LEU A 81 -15.47 0.75 14.14
C LEU A 81 -14.32 1.43 13.39
N LEU A 82 -13.18 0.77 13.22
CA LEU A 82 -12.07 1.25 12.39
C LEU A 82 -12.29 1.05 10.89
N THR A 83 -13.24 0.21 10.48
CA THR A 83 -13.44 -0.17 9.07
C THR A 83 -13.58 1.04 8.12
N PRO A 84 -14.29 2.13 8.46
CA PRO A 84 -14.37 3.32 7.60
C PRO A 84 -13.00 3.94 7.35
N ILE A 85 -12.17 4.01 8.38
CA ILE A 85 -10.83 4.59 8.32
C ILE A 85 -9.89 3.67 7.54
N ILE A 86 -9.97 2.35 7.77
CA ILE A 86 -9.24 1.34 7.00
C ILE A 86 -9.56 1.48 5.51
N ALA A 87 -10.83 1.63 5.13
CA ALA A 87 -11.23 1.77 3.73
C ALA A 87 -10.64 3.03 3.09
N VAL A 88 -10.68 4.17 3.78
CA VAL A 88 -10.09 5.43 3.31
C VAL A 88 -8.58 5.27 3.13
N VAL A 89 -7.88 4.78 4.15
CA VAL A 89 -6.42 4.56 4.13
C VAL A 89 -6.02 3.60 3.01
N MET A 90 -6.75 2.50 2.83
CA MET A 90 -6.52 1.53 1.74
C MET A 90 -6.71 2.19 0.37
N THR A 91 -7.70 3.06 0.22
CA THR A 91 -7.93 3.79 -1.03
C THR A 91 -6.72 4.66 -1.38
N PHE A 92 -6.28 5.49 -0.42
CA PHE A 92 -5.08 6.31 -0.61
C PHE A 92 -3.84 5.46 -0.87
N SER A 93 -3.67 4.34 -0.17
CA SER A 93 -2.55 3.43 -0.38
C SER A 93 -2.53 2.86 -1.81
N VAL A 94 -3.68 2.44 -2.34
CA VAL A 94 -3.80 1.99 -3.74
C VAL A 94 -3.48 3.13 -4.70
N LEU A 95 -4.05 4.32 -4.50
CA LEU A 95 -3.79 5.48 -5.36
C LEU A 95 -2.31 5.85 -5.41
N PHE A 96 -1.66 5.94 -4.24
CA PHE A 96 -0.24 6.28 -4.14
C PHE A 96 0.65 5.19 -4.75
N THR A 97 0.33 3.92 -4.55
CA THR A 97 1.12 2.81 -5.11
C THR A 97 0.99 2.74 -6.63
N PHE A 98 -0.22 2.92 -7.17
CA PHE A 98 -0.47 2.81 -8.61
C PHE A 98 0.18 3.95 -9.40
N THR A 99 0.32 5.12 -8.78
CA THR A 99 0.93 6.32 -9.36
C THR A 99 2.41 6.50 -9.00
N ASP A 100 3.01 5.54 -8.29
CA ASP A 100 4.37 5.68 -7.74
C ASP A 100 5.45 5.62 -8.82
N PHE A 101 5.83 6.79 -9.32
CA PHE A 101 6.94 6.91 -10.24
C PHE A 101 8.31 6.81 -9.53
N GLN A 102 8.47 7.56 -8.45
CA GLN A 102 9.78 7.84 -7.86
C GLN A 102 10.45 6.58 -7.31
N LEU A 103 9.72 5.75 -6.56
CA LEU A 103 10.30 4.56 -5.93
C LEU A 103 10.86 3.60 -6.98
N ILE A 104 10.05 3.29 -7.99
CA ILE A 104 10.42 2.35 -9.06
C ILE A 104 11.55 2.94 -9.90
N TYR A 105 11.45 4.22 -10.28
CA TYR A 105 12.46 4.85 -11.11
C TYR A 105 13.82 4.93 -10.42
N VAL A 106 13.86 5.22 -9.11
CA VAL A 106 15.12 5.29 -8.34
C VAL A 106 15.72 3.90 -8.12
N LEU A 107 14.91 2.90 -7.74
CA LEU A 107 15.43 1.58 -7.37
C LEU A 107 15.81 0.74 -8.59
N THR A 108 15.00 0.74 -9.63
CA THR A 108 15.12 -0.25 -10.73
C THR A 108 15.04 0.35 -12.11
N ARG A 109 14.51 1.57 -12.25
CA ARG A 109 14.14 2.17 -13.55
C ARG A 109 13.18 1.29 -14.36
N GLY A 110 12.41 0.43 -13.69
CA GLY A 110 11.51 -0.54 -14.31
C GLY A 110 12.14 -1.89 -14.66
N GLY A 111 13.44 -2.07 -14.44
CA GLY A 111 14.14 -3.32 -14.64
C GLY A 111 13.99 -4.33 -13.49
N PRO A 112 14.64 -5.49 -13.60
CA PRO A 112 15.30 -6.03 -14.81
C PRO A 112 14.24 -6.53 -15.80
N LEU A 113 14.56 -6.55 -17.11
CA LEU A 113 13.65 -7.03 -18.18
C LEU A 113 12.25 -6.40 -18.15
N ASN A 114 12.16 -5.09 -17.85
CA ASN A 114 10.89 -4.37 -17.72
C ASN A 114 9.94 -4.93 -16.62
N ALA A 115 10.43 -5.77 -15.72
CA ALA A 115 9.61 -6.55 -14.80
C ALA A 115 8.99 -5.73 -13.65
N THR A 116 9.45 -4.52 -13.40
CA THR A 116 8.97 -3.66 -12.29
C THR A 116 8.29 -2.39 -12.78
N HIS A 117 8.13 -2.21 -14.10
CA HIS A 117 7.45 -1.03 -14.64
C HIS A 117 6.00 -0.93 -14.13
N LEU A 118 5.68 0.21 -13.53
CA LEU A 118 4.33 0.71 -13.37
C LEU A 118 3.94 1.56 -14.57
N MET A 119 2.63 1.78 -14.78
CA MET A 119 2.13 2.65 -15.85
C MET A 119 2.83 4.02 -15.85
N ALA A 120 3.21 4.56 -14.67
CA ALA A 120 3.85 5.87 -14.55
C ALA A 120 5.27 5.85 -15.10
N THR A 121 6.04 4.84 -14.70
CA THR A 121 7.40 4.65 -15.22
C THR A 121 7.42 4.25 -16.69
N LEU A 122 6.43 3.49 -17.15
CA LEU A 122 6.30 3.10 -18.55
C LEU A 122 5.93 4.30 -19.42
N SER A 123 4.96 5.11 -19.00
CA SER A 123 4.60 6.38 -19.64
C SER A 123 5.83 7.27 -19.82
N PHE A 124 6.60 7.45 -18.74
CA PHE A 124 7.84 8.23 -18.77
C PHE A 124 8.87 7.65 -19.74
N GLN A 125 9.11 6.33 -19.68
CA GLN A 125 10.08 5.64 -20.55
C GLN A 125 9.74 5.83 -22.03
N ARG A 126 8.45 5.74 -22.40
CA ARG A 126 7.98 5.93 -23.78
C ARG A 126 8.02 7.39 -24.23
N ALA A 127 7.60 8.32 -23.36
CA ALA A 127 7.58 9.74 -23.66
C ALA A 127 8.98 10.34 -23.80
N ILE A 128 9.81 10.18 -22.76
CA ILE A 128 11.03 10.97 -22.59
C ILE A 128 12.24 10.27 -23.27
N PRO A 129 12.76 9.12 -22.78
CA PRO A 129 13.79 8.39 -23.52
C PRO A 129 13.34 7.89 -24.90
N GLY A 130 12.09 7.42 -25.01
CA GLY A 130 11.57 6.86 -26.25
C GLY A 130 11.14 7.89 -27.31
N GLY A 131 11.04 9.17 -26.95
CA GLY A 131 10.61 10.25 -27.85
C GLY A 131 9.13 10.20 -28.26
N ALA A 132 8.37 9.19 -27.84
CA ALA A 132 6.97 8.98 -28.20
C ALA A 132 6.05 9.67 -27.19
N LEU A 133 6.06 11.01 -27.19
CA LEU A 133 5.27 11.83 -26.24
C LEU A 133 3.77 11.49 -26.26
N GLY A 134 3.20 11.26 -27.45
CA GLY A 134 1.79 10.88 -27.59
C GLY A 134 1.46 9.54 -26.93
N GLU A 135 2.35 8.54 -27.07
CA GLU A 135 2.16 7.23 -26.44
C GLU A 135 2.26 7.35 -24.92
N GLY A 136 3.29 8.05 -24.41
CA GLY A 136 3.43 8.26 -22.98
C GLY A 136 2.26 9.03 -22.36
N ALA A 137 1.75 10.06 -23.05
CA ALA A 137 0.57 10.80 -22.60
C ALA A 137 -0.68 9.93 -22.56
N ALA A 138 -0.88 9.05 -23.55
CA ALA A 138 -1.98 8.11 -23.56
C ALA A 138 -1.90 7.14 -22.38
N ILE A 139 -0.73 6.59 -22.08
CA ILE A 139 -0.52 5.69 -20.93
C ILE A 139 -0.80 6.41 -19.59
N ALA A 140 -0.33 7.65 -19.44
CA ALA A 140 -0.60 8.44 -18.23
C ALA A 140 -2.11 8.70 -18.05
N THR A 141 -2.79 9.07 -19.14
CA THR A 141 -4.23 9.35 -19.11
C THR A 141 -5.05 8.09 -18.83
N LEU A 142 -4.61 6.92 -19.31
CA LEU A 142 -5.28 5.64 -19.04
C LEU A 142 -5.28 5.24 -17.56
N MET A 143 -4.43 5.82 -16.71
CA MET A 143 -4.52 5.57 -15.27
C MET A 143 -5.79 6.13 -14.65
N VAL A 144 -6.27 7.28 -15.13
CA VAL A 144 -7.40 8.00 -14.56
C VAL A 144 -8.64 7.10 -14.36
N PRO A 145 -9.12 6.34 -15.36
CA PRO A 145 -10.27 5.46 -15.16
C PRO A 145 -10.02 4.37 -14.11
N PHE A 146 -8.80 3.82 -13.99
CA PHE A 146 -8.49 2.84 -12.94
C PHE A 146 -8.52 3.46 -11.53
N LEU A 147 -7.97 4.67 -11.39
CA LEU A 147 -7.98 5.40 -10.12
C LEU A 147 -9.41 5.78 -9.72
N LEU A 148 -10.22 6.26 -10.68
CA LEU A 148 -11.64 6.54 -10.45
C LEU A 148 -12.40 5.28 -10.06
N ALA A 149 -12.14 4.14 -10.71
CA ALA A 149 -12.76 2.86 -10.35
C ALA A 149 -12.39 2.43 -8.92
N ALA A 150 -11.13 2.60 -8.50
CA ALA A 150 -10.70 2.30 -7.14
C ALA A 150 -11.41 3.18 -6.10
N ILE A 151 -11.54 4.48 -6.39
CA ILE A 151 -12.26 5.43 -5.52
C ILE A 151 -13.74 5.07 -5.44
N MET A 152 -14.40 4.82 -6.58
CA MET A 152 -15.82 4.44 -6.63
C MET A 152 -16.06 3.14 -5.85
N PHE A 153 -15.21 2.13 -6.04
CA PHE A 153 -15.32 0.86 -5.33
C PHE A 153 -15.26 1.06 -3.81
N SER A 154 -14.30 1.85 -3.33
CA SER A 154 -14.19 2.19 -1.90
C SER A 154 -15.41 2.95 -1.40
N TYR A 155 -15.86 3.96 -2.15
CA TYR A 155 -17.01 4.77 -1.81
C TYR A 155 -18.30 3.94 -1.70
N PHE A 156 -18.60 3.09 -2.69
CA PHE A 156 -19.75 2.19 -2.64
C PHE A 156 -19.63 1.16 -1.52
N GLY A 157 -18.41 0.66 -1.24
CA GLY A 157 -18.14 -0.22 -0.11
C GLY A 157 -18.44 0.43 1.24
N LEU A 158 -18.16 1.73 1.37
CA LEU A 158 -18.46 2.54 2.56
C LEU A 158 -19.95 2.87 2.67
N GLN A 159 -20.61 3.27 1.57
CA GLN A 159 -22.04 3.60 1.55
C GLN A 159 -22.94 2.42 1.93
N ARG A 160 -22.61 1.21 1.49
CA ARG A 160 -23.35 0.00 1.89
C ARG A 160 -23.34 -0.25 3.41
N ARG A 161 -22.44 0.42 4.14
CA ARG A 161 -22.30 0.33 5.61
C ARG A 161 -22.83 1.54 6.36
N GLY A 162 -23.39 2.53 5.67
CA GLY A 162 -24.09 3.68 6.26
C GLY A 162 -25.26 3.31 7.18
N TRP A 163 -25.68 2.04 7.25
CA TRP A 163 -26.64 1.51 8.22
C TRP A 163 -26.15 1.50 9.68
N GLN A 164 -24.86 1.75 9.95
CA GLN A 164 -24.33 1.86 11.32
C GLN A 164 -24.24 3.31 11.83
N GLN A 165 -24.46 4.30 10.97
CA GLN A 165 -24.76 5.64 11.45
C GLN A 165 -26.22 5.60 11.88
N GLY A 166 -26.46 5.48 13.18
CA GLY A 166 -27.73 5.80 13.79
C GLY A 166 -28.07 7.24 13.43
N GLY A 167 -28.73 7.42 12.28
CA GLY A 167 -29.48 8.61 11.99
C GLY A 167 -30.68 8.59 12.94
N ASP A 168 -30.54 9.36 14.02
CA ASP A 168 -31.66 9.85 14.79
C ASP A 168 -32.80 10.25 13.84
N LYS A 169 -33.97 9.64 14.06
CA LYS A 169 -35.24 10.30 13.78
C LYS A 169 -35.58 11.16 14.97
#